data_AF-A0A2I0TJL3-F1
#
_entry.id   AF-A0A2I0TJL3-F1
#
_cell.length_a   1.000
_cell.length_b   1.000
_cell.length_c   1.000
_cell.angle_alpha   90.00
_cell.angle_beta   90.00
_cell.angle_gamma   90.00
#
_symmetry.space_group_name_H-M   'P 1'
#
loop_
_entity.id
_entity.type
_entity.pdbx_description
1 polymer ?
#
loop_
_entity_poly.entity_id
_entity_poly.type
_entity_poly.pdbx_seq_one_letter_code
_entity_poly.pdbx_strand_id
1 'polypeptide(L)'
;MPVTAKGSWWPFLLPGFISTPAVPRLTSEEVIQMRNELFTKEKERQSSLHPRIEKIEVKYTGKSHPGTVFVMNRALSTPYNCAMHLSEWHCKKSVLALVDGEVWDMYRPLTKSCEIQFLTFKDEDPEEVNKAYWRSCAMIMACVLKRAFKDEYSVNLIKAPEVPVISGAFCYDVILDNRLNDWKPTNDNFRSLTRDAGKLIHKDLPFETLHVEAKVAREMFQHNRYKMEMIERKASQNTEGIVTLHSFPRPEREIPVQIVNTVLWKMCDLGDKSFSGE
;
A
#
# COMPACT_ATOMS: atom_id res chain seq x y z
N MET A 1 55.76 -43.71 -42.77
CA MET A 1 54.39 -43.33 -42.36
C MET A 1 54.47 -42.66 -40.98
N PRO A 2 53.74 -41.57 -40.68
CA PRO A 2 53.25 -40.49 -41.53
C PRO A 2 53.82 -39.11 -41.13
N VAL A 3 53.45 -38.13 -41.94
CA VAL A 3 53.78 -36.71 -41.94
C VAL A 3 53.02 -35.95 -40.85
N THR A 4 53.67 -35.04 -40.12
CA THR A 4 52.98 -34.02 -39.29
C THR A 4 53.39 -32.62 -39.74
N ALA A 5 52.35 -31.83 -40.04
CA ALA A 5 52.40 -30.54 -40.69
C ALA A 5 52.72 -29.39 -39.72
N LYS A 6 53.35 -28.34 -40.27
CA LYS A 6 53.64 -27.06 -39.62
C LYS A 6 52.34 -26.30 -39.30
N GLY A 7 52.13 -25.96 -38.03
CA GLY A 7 51.05 -25.07 -37.57
C GLY A 7 51.57 -23.66 -37.33
N SER A 8 51.04 -22.71 -38.10
CA SER A 8 51.27 -21.26 -38.02
C SER A 8 50.65 -20.64 -36.78
N TRP A 9 51.41 -19.76 -36.13
CA TRP A 9 50.98 -18.96 -34.97
C TRP A 9 50.18 -17.73 -35.42
N TRP A 10 48.96 -17.59 -34.90
CA TRP A 10 48.23 -16.31 -34.85
C TRP A 10 47.71 -16.14 -33.41
N PRO A 11 48.01 -15.03 -32.71
CA PRO A 11 47.42 -14.77 -31.41
C PRO A 11 45.99 -14.24 -31.59
N PHE A 12 45.02 -15.00 -31.12
CA PHE A 12 43.63 -14.55 -30.97
C PHE A 12 43.57 -13.48 -29.87
N LEU A 13 43.30 -12.23 -30.26
CA LEU A 13 42.86 -11.18 -29.35
C LEU A 13 41.42 -11.47 -28.93
N LEU A 14 41.21 -11.73 -27.64
CA LEU A 14 39.87 -11.79 -27.05
C LEU A 14 39.29 -10.36 -26.97
N PRO A 15 38.01 -10.14 -27.33
CA PRO A 15 37.36 -8.85 -27.14
C PRO A 15 37.19 -8.58 -25.65
N GLY A 16 37.74 -7.46 -25.19
CA GLY A 16 37.59 -6.99 -23.82
C GLY A 16 36.12 -6.82 -23.45
N PHE A 17 35.76 -7.37 -22.28
CA PHE A 17 34.49 -7.08 -21.63
C PHE A 17 34.41 -5.57 -21.39
N ILE A 18 33.53 -4.90 -22.14
CA ILE A 18 33.10 -3.54 -21.85
C ILE A 18 32.32 -3.63 -20.54
N SER A 19 32.95 -3.22 -19.44
CA SER A 19 32.26 -3.02 -18.17
C SER A 19 31.19 -1.97 -18.43
N THR A 20 29.92 -2.38 -18.41
CA THR A 20 28.79 -1.45 -18.34
C THR A 20 29.05 -0.51 -17.15
N PRO A 21 28.89 0.81 -17.31
CA PRO A 21 29.01 1.72 -16.19
C PRO A 21 27.98 1.30 -15.14
N ALA A 22 28.46 1.08 -13.90
CA ALA A 22 27.58 0.76 -12.79
C ALA A 22 26.55 1.88 -12.67
N VAL A 23 25.28 1.54 -12.88
CA VAL A 23 24.16 2.44 -12.60
C VAL A 23 24.36 2.97 -11.18
N PRO A 24 24.38 4.30 -10.96
CA PRO A 24 24.54 4.85 -9.61
C PRO A 24 23.47 4.22 -8.72
N ARG A 25 23.89 3.55 -7.64
CA ARG A 25 22.96 3.02 -6.66
C ARG A 25 22.35 4.21 -5.94
N LEU A 26 21.12 4.56 -6.32
CA LEU A 26 20.35 5.59 -5.62
C LEU A 26 20.26 5.23 -4.12
N THR A 27 20.38 6.25 -3.28
CA THR A 27 20.17 6.09 -1.84
C THR A 27 18.71 5.75 -1.55
N SER A 28 18.45 5.16 -0.37
CA SER A 28 17.09 4.84 0.07
C SER A 28 16.16 6.06 0.07
N GLU A 29 16.69 7.26 0.33
CA GLU A 29 15.94 8.50 0.33
C GLU A 29 15.60 8.97 -1.09
N GLU A 30 16.58 8.97 -1.99
CA GLU A 30 16.38 9.32 -3.41
C GLU A 30 15.33 8.41 -4.07
N VAL A 31 15.36 7.10 -3.78
CA VAL A 31 14.36 6.16 -4.29
C VAL A 31 12.95 6.50 -3.77
N ILE A 32 12.82 6.94 -2.52
CA ILE A 32 11.50 7.31 -1.98
C ILE A 32 11.04 8.65 -2.57
N GLN A 33 11.95 9.61 -2.72
CA GLN A 33 11.64 10.90 -3.33
C GLN A 33 11.14 10.72 -4.76
N MET A 34 11.89 9.97 -5.59
CA MET A 34 11.49 9.62 -6.95
C MET A 34 10.10 8.94 -6.99
N ARG A 35 9.82 8.01 -6.08
CA ARG A 35 8.51 7.34 -6.00
C ARG A 35 7.39 8.30 -5.64
N ASN A 36 7.61 9.20 -4.70
CA ASN A 36 6.64 10.20 -4.30
C ASN A 36 6.34 11.15 -5.47
N GLU A 37 7.36 11.60 -6.19
CA GLU A 37 7.20 12.47 -7.35
C GLU A 37 6.41 11.79 -8.47
N LEU A 38 6.74 10.54 -8.81
CA LEU A 38 5.99 9.76 -9.79
C LEU A 38 4.53 9.53 -9.37
N PHE A 39 4.31 9.26 -8.07
CA PHE A 39 2.96 9.08 -7.51
C PHE A 39 2.13 10.37 -7.62
N THR A 40 2.70 11.51 -7.21
CA THR A 40 2.05 12.83 -7.30
C THR A 40 1.76 13.20 -8.75
N LYS A 41 2.73 13.02 -9.65
CA LYS A 41 2.57 13.30 -11.09
C LYS A 41 1.44 12.47 -11.71
N GLU A 42 1.37 11.18 -11.37
CA GLU A 42 0.29 10.32 -11.87
C GLU A 42 -1.07 10.70 -11.28
N LYS A 43 -1.12 11.08 -10.00
CA LYS A 43 -2.34 11.60 -9.37
C LYS A 43 -2.84 12.87 -10.04
N GLU A 44 -1.95 13.82 -10.32
CA GLU A 44 -2.25 15.05 -11.06
C GLU A 44 -2.73 14.76 -12.48
N ARG A 45 -2.06 13.83 -13.18
CA ARG A 45 -2.48 13.37 -14.50
C ARG A 45 -3.92 12.84 -14.47
N GLN A 46 -4.25 11.95 -13.53
CA GLN A 46 -5.61 11.39 -13.39
C GLN A 46 -6.66 12.46 -13.04
N SER A 47 -6.29 13.44 -12.22
CA SER A 47 -7.17 14.57 -11.91
C SER A 47 -7.41 15.47 -13.13
N SER A 48 -6.36 15.73 -13.93
CA SER A 48 -6.46 16.58 -15.13
C SER A 48 -7.31 15.99 -16.26
N LEU A 49 -7.56 14.66 -16.25
CA LEU A 49 -8.49 14.00 -17.18
C LEU A 49 -9.95 14.42 -16.95
N HIS A 50 -10.27 14.97 -15.78
CA HIS A 50 -11.61 15.38 -15.40
C HIS A 50 -11.65 16.89 -15.07
N PRO A 51 -11.39 17.78 -16.05
CA PRO A 51 -11.29 19.22 -15.79
C PRO A 51 -12.65 19.88 -15.53
N ARG A 52 -13.75 19.24 -15.94
CA ARG A 52 -15.12 19.74 -15.73
C ARG A 52 -15.80 18.93 -14.66
N ILE A 53 -16.50 19.62 -13.77
CA ILE A 53 -17.28 18.99 -12.71
C ILE A 53 -18.56 18.41 -13.32
N GLU A 54 -18.62 17.08 -13.41
CA GLU A 54 -19.84 16.34 -13.72
C GLU A 54 -20.51 15.91 -12.41
N LYS A 55 -21.85 15.98 -12.37
CA LYS A 55 -22.63 15.51 -11.23
C LYS A 55 -23.04 14.06 -11.41
N ILE A 56 -22.96 13.28 -10.34
CA ILE A 56 -23.42 11.90 -10.26
C ILE A 56 -24.42 11.75 -9.11
N GLU A 57 -25.35 10.83 -9.27
CA GLU A 57 -26.32 10.48 -8.23
C GLU A 57 -25.83 9.24 -7.49
N VAL A 58 -25.74 9.33 -6.17
CA VAL A 58 -25.28 8.24 -5.30
C VAL A 58 -26.41 7.90 -4.34
N LYS A 59 -26.97 6.70 -4.48
CA LYS A 59 -28.10 6.25 -3.65
C LYS A 59 -27.60 5.43 -2.48
N TYR A 60 -28.01 5.80 -1.27
CA TYR A 60 -27.67 5.07 -0.05
C TYR A 60 -28.63 3.91 0.19
N THR A 61 -28.08 2.71 0.35
CA THR A 61 -28.83 1.45 0.57
C THR A 61 -28.64 0.86 1.96
N GLY A 62 -28.03 1.60 2.88
CA GLY A 62 -27.83 1.15 4.26
C GLY A 62 -29.13 1.02 5.08
N LYS A 63 -29.04 0.31 6.21
CA LYS A 63 -30.18 0.07 7.13
C LYS A 63 -30.73 1.37 7.75
N SER A 64 -29.88 2.37 7.95
CA SER A 64 -30.27 3.68 8.45
C SER A 64 -30.59 4.63 7.29
N HIS A 65 -31.52 5.56 7.45
CA HIS A 65 -31.88 6.55 6.39
C HIS A 65 -32.10 5.94 4.99
N PRO A 66 -32.97 4.93 4.85
CA PRO A 66 -33.14 4.22 3.58
C PRO A 66 -33.64 5.17 2.48
N GLY A 67 -33.09 5.03 1.27
CA GLY A 67 -33.52 5.81 0.10
C GLY A 67 -32.94 7.22 0.03
N THR A 68 -31.97 7.56 0.88
CA THR A 68 -31.24 8.83 0.76
C THR A 68 -30.46 8.87 -0.56
N VAL A 69 -30.56 9.98 -1.30
CA VAL A 69 -29.81 10.19 -2.54
C VAL A 69 -28.91 11.41 -2.38
N PHE A 70 -27.65 11.26 -2.76
CA PHE A 70 -26.67 12.34 -2.78
C PHE A 70 -26.36 12.75 -4.21
N VAL A 71 -26.19 14.05 -4.43
CA VAL A 71 -25.68 14.58 -5.70
C VAL A 71 -24.22 14.97 -5.51
N MET A 72 -23.33 14.17 -6.08
CA MET A 72 -21.88 14.23 -5.85
C MET A 72 -21.11 14.63 -7.11
N ASN A 73 -19.84 14.97 -6.96
CA ASN A 73 -18.96 15.29 -8.09
C ASN A 73 -18.25 14.02 -8.57
N ARG A 74 -18.40 13.71 -9.86
CA ARG A 74 -17.70 12.60 -10.51
C ARG A 74 -16.19 12.76 -10.39
N ALA A 75 -15.49 11.65 -10.14
CA ALA A 75 -14.03 11.54 -10.03
C ALA A 75 -13.37 12.44 -8.96
N LEU A 76 -14.17 13.08 -8.10
CA LEU A 76 -13.71 13.96 -7.02
C LEU A 76 -14.32 13.57 -5.67
N SER A 77 -15.64 13.41 -5.62
CA SER A 77 -16.33 13.00 -4.40
C SER A 77 -16.04 11.54 -4.07
N THR A 78 -15.94 11.25 -2.79
CA THR A 78 -15.62 9.94 -2.24
C THR A 78 -16.77 9.40 -1.39
N PRO A 79 -16.82 8.09 -1.10
CA PRO A 79 -17.71 7.54 -0.07
C PRO A 79 -17.66 8.30 1.26
N TYR A 80 -16.48 8.76 1.67
CA TYR A 80 -16.31 9.56 2.87
C TYR A 80 -17.10 10.87 2.81
N ASN A 81 -17.10 11.57 1.67
CA ASN A 81 -17.93 12.76 1.50
C ASN A 81 -19.42 12.42 1.64
N CYS A 82 -19.87 11.28 1.12
CA CYS A 82 -21.25 10.82 1.30
C CYS A 82 -21.59 10.58 2.78
N ALA A 83 -20.67 9.96 3.53
CA ALA A 83 -20.83 9.76 4.98
C ALA A 83 -20.93 11.09 5.75
N MET A 84 -20.18 12.12 5.33
CA MET A 84 -20.26 13.47 5.93
C MET A 84 -21.63 14.11 5.80
N HIS A 85 -22.38 13.82 4.73
CA HIS A 85 -23.75 14.30 4.55
C HIS A 85 -24.78 13.57 5.42
N LEU A 86 -24.44 12.41 5.99
CA LEU A 86 -25.32 11.66 6.87
C LEU A 86 -25.12 12.05 8.33
N SER A 87 -23.97 11.70 8.91
CA SER A 87 -23.63 12.06 10.29
C SER A 87 -22.17 11.78 10.60
N GLU A 88 -21.66 12.44 11.64
CA GLU A 88 -20.32 12.21 12.18
C GLU A 88 -20.09 10.73 12.59
N TRP A 89 -21.15 10.04 13.02
CA TRP A 89 -21.08 8.63 13.36
C TRP A 89 -20.70 7.79 12.12
N HIS A 90 -21.27 8.07 10.95
CA HIS A 90 -20.91 7.37 9.71
C HIS A 90 -19.46 7.68 9.33
N CYS A 91 -19.01 8.92 9.46
CA CYS A 91 -17.61 9.28 9.22
C CYS A 91 -16.63 8.49 10.11
N LYS A 92 -16.97 8.31 11.39
CA LYS A 92 -16.06 7.68 12.38
C LYS A 92 -16.12 6.15 12.39
N LYS A 93 -17.24 5.55 11.97
CA LYS A 93 -17.47 4.10 12.07
C LYS A 93 -17.38 3.36 10.74
N SER A 94 -17.55 4.05 9.60
CA SER A 94 -17.42 3.44 8.29
C SER A 94 -15.94 3.25 7.95
N VAL A 95 -15.57 2.02 7.60
CA VAL A 95 -14.19 1.64 7.29
C VAL A 95 -14.03 1.45 5.79
N LEU A 96 -15.02 0.80 5.17
CA LEU A 96 -15.13 0.56 3.74
C LEU A 96 -16.52 0.95 3.27
N ALA A 97 -16.69 1.05 1.97
CA ALA A 97 -17.97 1.12 1.33
C ALA A 97 -18.15 -0.05 0.36
N LEU A 98 -19.39 -0.51 0.17
CA LEU A 98 -19.78 -1.29 -0.99
C LEU A 98 -20.39 -0.33 -2.01
N VAL A 99 -19.84 -0.32 -3.22
CA VAL A 99 -20.31 0.47 -4.35
C VAL A 99 -20.79 -0.50 -5.41
N ASP A 100 -22.10 -0.54 -5.68
CA ASP A 100 -22.74 -1.52 -6.56
C ASP A 100 -22.38 -2.99 -6.21
N GLY A 101 -22.14 -3.28 -4.93
CA GLY A 101 -21.73 -4.60 -4.44
C GLY A 101 -20.22 -4.86 -4.45
N GLU A 102 -19.41 -3.95 -5.00
CA GLU A 102 -17.94 -4.06 -4.98
C GLU A 102 -17.33 -3.34 -3.78
N VAL A 103 -16.30 -3.93 -3.18
CA VAL A 103 -15.56 -3.31 -2.07
C VAL A 103 -14.79 -2.08 -2.55
N TRP A 104 -14.98 -0.97 -1.83
CA TRP A 104 -14.48 0.34 -2.19
C TRP A 104 -13.86 1.06 -0.99
N ASP A 105 -12.69 1.66 -1.18
CA ASP A 105 -12.03 2.45 -0.14
C ASP A 105 -12.79 3.74 0.13
N MET A 106 -12.84 4.18 1.39
CA MET A 106 -13.58 5.39 1.79
C MET A 106 -13.10 6.67 1.09
N TYR A 107 -11.82 6.74 0.72
CA TYR A 107 -11.19 7.88 0.06
C TYR A 107 -10.99 7.68 -1.45
N ARG A 108 -11.50 6.59 -2.04
CA ARG A 108 -11.41 6.36 -3.48
C ARG A 108 -12.53 7.13 -4.20
N PRO A 109 -12.22 7.99 -5.19
CA PRO A 109 -13.23 8.78 -5.90
C PRO A 109 -14.27 7.92 -6.64
N LEU A 110 -15.52 8.37 -6.65
CA LEU A 110 -16.62 7.72 -7.35
C LEU A 110 -16.65 8.13 -8.83
N THR A 111 -16.69 7.16 -9.74
CA THR A 111 -16.56 7.42 -11.19
C THR A 111 -17.87 7.43 -11.95
N LYS A 112 -18.96 6.94 -11.36
CA LYS A 112 -20.29 6.82 -11.98
C LYS A 112 -21.38 6.95 -10.91
N SER A 113 -22.63 7.17 -11.33
CA SER A 113 -23.78 7.03 -10.44
C SER A 113 -23.88 5.58 -9.95
N CYS A 114 -24.10 5.39 -8.66
CA CYS A 114 -23.97 4.09 -8.01
C CYS A 114 -24.81 3.99 -6.73
N GLU A 115 -25.03 2.76 -6.28
CA GLU A 115 -25.57 2.48 -4.95
C GLU A 115 -24.43 2.30 -3.95
N ILE A 116 -24.56 2.91 -2.77
CA ILE A 116 -23.54 2.88 -1.72
C ILE A 116 -24.09 2.31 -0.41
N GLN A 117 -23.31 1.44 0.21
CA GLN A 117 -23.52 0.95 1.57
C GLN A 117 -22.23 1.11 2.36
N PHE A 118 -22.31 1.56 3.61
CA PHE A 118 -21.14 1.66 4.48
C PHE A 118 -20.95 0.36 5.27
N LEU A 119 -19.70 -0.09 5.36
CA LEU A 119 -19.31 -1.27 6.11
C LEU A 119 -18.58 -0.87 7.41
N THR A 120 -18.92 -1.56 8.48
CA THR A 120 -18.38 -1.35 9.83
C THR A 120 -17.92 -2.65 10.46
N PHE A 121 -17.07 -2.56 11.49
CA PHE A 121 -16.64 -3.73 12.29
C PHE A 121 -17.78 -4.42 13.05
N LYS A 122 -18.96 -3.80 13.16
CA LYS A 122 -20.10 -4.33 13.92
C LYS A 122 -21.16 -4.95 13.02
N ASP A 123 -20.91 -5.04 11.73
CA ASP A 123 -21.84 -5.65 10.80
C ASP A 123 -21.89 -7.17 11.01
N GLU A 124 -22.96 -7.81 10.53
CA GLU A 124 -23.17 -9.26 10.64
C GLU A 124 -22.06 -10.04 9.93
N ASP A 125 -21.58 -9.51 8.80
CA ASP A 125 -20.45 -10.05 8.05
C ASP A 125 -19.35 -8.97 7.89
N PRO A 126 -18.41 -8.88 8.85
CA PRO A 126 -17.31 -7.92 8.79
C PRO A 126 -16.08 -8.47 8.07
N GLU A 127 -16.18 -9.54 7.27
CA GLU A 127 -15.04 -10.23 6.67
C GLU A 127 -14.15 -9.29 5.84
N GLU A 128 -14.76 -8.52 4.92
CA GLU A 128 -14.01 -7.59 4.06
C GLU A 128 -13.36 -6.45 4.84
N VAL A 129 -14.04 -5.95 5.88
CA VAL A 129 -13.50 -4.93 6.79
C VAL A 129 -12.29 -5.48 7.55
N ASN A 130 -12.37 -6.72 8.03
CA ASN A 130 -11.27 -7.37 8.72
C ASN A 130 -10.08 -7.62 7.78
N LYS A 131 -10.30 -8.11 6.56
CA LYS A 131 -9.25 -8.27 5.55
C LYS A 131 -8.55 -6.95 5.25
N ALA A 132 -9.30 -5.87 5.01
CA ALA A 132 -8.74 -4.56 4.76
C ALA A 132 -7.93 -4.04 5.95
N TYR A 133 -8.43 -4.23 7.18
CA TYR A 133 -7.70 -3.86 8.39
C TYR A 133 -6.35 -4.56 8.50
N TRP A 134 -6.30 -5.88 8.27
CA TRP A 134 -5.06 -6.66 8.36
C TRP A 134 -4.04 -6.27 7.29
N ARG A 135 -4.52 -5.98 6.06
CA ARG A 135 -3.68 -5.45 4.98
C ARG A 135 -3.08 -4.09 5.37
N SER A 136 -3.87 -3.21 5.99
CA SER A 136 -3.41 -1.91 6.49
C SER A 136 -2.39 -2.05 7.63
N CYS A 137 -2.60 -2.97 8.57
CA CYS A 137 -1.64 -3.26 9.64
C CYS A 137 -0.29 -3.76 9.09
N ALA A 138 -0.32 -4.69 8.12
CA ALA A 138 0.89 -5.18 7.46
C ALA A 138 1.65 -4.05 6.72
N MET A 139 0.92 -3.12 6.10
CA MET A 139 1.52 -1.96 5.43
C MET A 139 2.17 -0.97 6.41
N ILE A 140 1.53 -0.70 7.55
CA ILE A 140 2.10 0.12 8.63
C ILE A 140 3.40 -0.52 9.16
N MET A 141 3.38 -1.83 9.43
CA MET A 141 4.57 -2.55 9.89
C MET A 141 5.71 -2.49 8.87
N ALA A 142 5.42 -2.63 7.58
CA ALA A 142 6.41 -2.50 6.52
C ALA A 142 7.06 -1.11 6.48
N CYS A 143 6.29 -0.05 6.73
CA CYS A 143 6.80 1.32 6.84
C CYS A 143 7.75 1.48 8.02
N VAL A 144 7.37 0.94 9.18
CA VAL A 144 8.19 0.97 10.40
C VAL A 144 9.49 0.18 10.21
N LEU A 145 9.41 -1.05 9.67
CA LEU A 145 10.57 -1.89 9.41
C LEU A 145 11.57 -1.23 8.46
N LYS A 146 11.09 -0.53 7.44
CA LYS A 146 11.98 0.19 6.50
C LYS A 146 12.75 1.33 7.17
N ARG A 147 12.30 1.84 8.32
CA ARG A 147 12.93 2.94 9.09
C ARG A 147 13.66 2.48 10.35
N ALA A 148 13.45 1.24 10.78
CA ALA A 148 13.93 0.75 12.06
C ALA A 148 15.43 0.43 12.06
N PHE A 149 15.98 0.09 10.90
CA PHE A 149 17.39 -0.26 10.74
C PHE A 149 18.21 0.96 10.32
N LYS A 150 19.50 0.97 10.69
CA LYS A 150 20.43 2.00 10.26
C LYS A 150 20.58 1.99 8.74
N ASP A 151 20.85 3.16 8.15
CA ASP A 151 20.98 3.33 6.69
C ASP A 151 22.05 2.44 6.04
N GLU A 152 23.03 2.01 6.84
CA GLU A 152 24.03 1.05 6.38
C GLU A 152 23.43 -0.31 6.01
N TYR A 153 22.35 -0.76 6.66
CA TYR A 153 21.72 -2.06 6.41
C TYR A 153 20.57 -1.95 5.40
N SER A 154 20.61 -2.77 4.35
CA SER A 154 19.50 -2.84 3.40
C SER A 154 18.29 -3.58 3.98
N VAL A 155 17.10 -3.00 3.83
CA VAL A 155 15.81 -3.63 4.19
C VAL A 155 14.92 -3.72 2.94
N ASN A 156 14.74 -4.94 2.43
CA ASN A 156 13.99 -5.21 1.21
C ASN A 156 12.62 -5.81 1.54
N LEU A 157 11.58 -5.01 1.30
CA LEU A 157 10.19 -5.43 1.45
C LEU A 157 9.77 -6.34 0.28
N ILE A 158 9.29 -7.56 0.57
CA ILE A 158 8.84 -8.52 -0.46
C ILE A 158 7.32 -8.39 -0.66
N LYS A 159 6.53 -8.99 0.22
CA LYS A 159 5.07 -9.09 0.09
C LYS A 159 4.41 -9.20 1.47
N ALA A 160 3.14 -8.83 1.53
CA ALA A 160 2.27 -9.22 2.63
C ALA A 160 1.56 -10.51 2.19
N PRO A 161 1.85 -11.68 2.77
CA PRO A 161 1.10 -12.89 2.48
C PRO A 161 -0.36 -12.73 2.94
N GLU A 162 -1.29 -13.35 2.22
CA GLU A 162 -2.68 -13.40 2.64
C GLU A 162 -2.84 -14.44 3.75
N VAL A 163 -2.96 -13.95 4.99
CA VAL A 163 -3.17 -14.77 6.18
C VAL A 163 -4.64 -14.62 6.59
N PRO A 164 -5.38 -15.73 6.79
CA PRO A 164 -6.74 -15.65 7.31
C PRO A 164 -6.81 -14.94 8.66
N VAL A 165 -7.83 -14.12 8.87
CA VAL A 165 -8.04 -13.35 10.11
C VAL A 165 -8.11 -14.28 11.35
N ILE A 166 -8.64 -15.49 11.16
CA ILE A 166 -8.71 -16.53 12.21
C ILE A 166 -7.33 -16.96 12.75
N SER A 167 -6.23 -16.69 12.03
CA SER A 167 -4.88 -17.02 12.48
C SER A 167 -4.39 -16.14 13.63
N GLY A 168 -5.08 -15.03 13.93
CA GLY A 168 -4.74 -14.11 15.03
C GLY A 168 -3.51 -13.21 14.80
N ALA A 169 -2.81 -13.30 13.66
CA ALA A 169 -1.67 -12.45 13.34
C ALA A 169 -1.53 -12.11 11.85
N PHE A 170 -1.21 -10.86 11.54
CA PHE A 170 -0.83 -10.42 10.19
C PHE A 170 0.69 -10.54 9.99
N CYS A 171 1.11 -10.81 8.76
CA CYS A 171 2.52 -11.05 8.43
C CYS A 171 3.00 -10.13 7.31
N TYR A 172 4.30 -9.86 7.29
CA TYR A 172 4.97 -9.17 6.18
C TYR A 172 6.36 -9.77 5.95
N ASP A 173 6.62 -10.20 4.72
CA ASP A 173 7.88 -10.82 4.33
C ASP A 173 8.93 -9.75 4.03
N VAL A 174 10.08 -9.83 4.72
CA VAL A 174 11.20 -8.88 4.58
C VAL A 174 12.52 -9.66 4.44
N ILE A 175 13.39 -9.18 3.55
CA ILE A 175 14.80 -9.60 3.47
C ILE A 175 15.66 -8.49 4.08
N LEU A 176 16.48 -8.87 5.05
CA LEU A 176 17.48 -8.01 5.67
C LEU A 176 18.84 -8.16 4.97
N ASP A 177 19.74 -7.24 5.27
CA ASP A 177 21.14 -7.30 4.84
C ASP A 177 21.81 -8.61 5.29
N ASN A 178 22.65 -9.19 4.45
CA ASN A 178 23.38 -10.43 4.76
C ASN A 178 24.21 -10.33 6.05
N ARG A 179 24.65 -9.12 6.45
CA ARG A 179 25.34 -8.88 7.72
C ARG A 179 24.46 -9.12 8.96
N LEU A 180 23.15 -9.22 8.78
CA LEU A 180 22.16 -9.48 9.82
C LEU A 180 21.60 -10.92 9.76
N ASN A 181 22.22 -11.83 9.01
CA ASN A 181 21.71 -13.21 8.88
C ASN A 181 21.59 -13.95 10.22
N ASP A 182 22.56 -13.76 11.13
CA ASP A 182 22.55 -14.38 12.46
C ASP A 182 21.83 -13.53 13.51
N TRP A 183 21.42 -12.31 13.15
CA TRP A 183 20.75 -11.40 14.07
C TRP A 183 19.31 -11.87 14.31
N LYS A 184 18.92 -11.87 15.58
CA LYS A 184 17.54 -12.14 16.01
C LYS A 184 17.00 -10.95 16.78
N PRO A 185 15.76 -10.53 16.53
CA PRO A 185 15.14 -9.44 17.27
C PRO A 185 14.98 -9.81 18.74
N THR A 186 15.33 -8.88 19.62
CA THR A 186 15.10 -8.99 21.06
C THR A 186 13.74 -8.39 21.44
N ASN A 187 13.30 -8.64 22.67
CA ASN A 187 12.09 -8.01 23.22
C ASN A 187 12.15 -6.48 23.18
N ASP A 188 13.33 -5.89 23.37
CA ASP A 188 13.50 -4.43 23.29
C ASP A 188 13.39 -3.90 21.86
N ASN A 189 13.81 -4.70 20.86
CA ASN A 189 13.59 -4.36 19.47
C ASN A 189 12.09 -4.38 19.15
N PHE A 190 11.35 -5.38 19.61
CA PHE A 190 9.88 -5.42 19.43
C PHE A 190 9.19 -4.23 20.10
N ARG A 191 9.54 -3.90 21.35
CA ARG A 191 9.00 -2.70 22.04
C ARG A 191 9.28 -1.42 21.25
N SER A 192 10.48 -1.30 20.68
CA SER A 192 10.85 -0.14 19.85
C SER A 192 10.04 -0.06 18.57
N LEU A 193 9.86 -1.18 17.86
CA LEU A 193 9.01 -1.27 16.66
C LEU A 193 7.55 -0.90 16.98
N THR A 194 7.00 -1.42 18.08
CA THR A 194 5.62 -1.11 18.51
C THR A 194 5.47 0.38 18.84
N ARG A 195 6.45 0.98 19.52
CA ARG A 195 6.45 2.43 19.81
C ARG A 195 6.45 3.24 18.52
N ASP A 196 7.27 2.88 17.54
CA ASP A 196 7.38 3.64 16.30
C ASP A 196 6.16 3.43 15.38
N ALA A 197 5.54 2.25 15.42
CA ALA A 197 4.21 2.03 14.85
C ALA A 197 3.17 2.93 15.52
N GLY A 198 3.14 2.97 16.86
CA GLY A 198 2.28 3.87 17.62
C GLY A 198 2.44 5.33 17.22
N LYS A 199 3.69 5.83 17.11
CA LYS A 199 3.96 7.19 16.62
C LYS A 199 3.43 7.42 15.21
N LEU A 200 3.56 6.44 14.30
CA LEU A 200 3.06 6.55 12.94
C LEU A 200 1.53 6.63 12.91
N ILE A 201 0.85 5.86 13.75
CA ILE A 201 -0.61 5.84 13.88
C ILE A 201 -1.11 7.19 14.43
N HIS A 202 -0.44 7.76 15.42
CA HIS A 202 -0.80 9.06 16.00
C HIS A 202 -0.67 10.23 15.01
N LYS A 203 0.09 10.07 13.91
CA LYS A 203 0.16 11.08 12.85
C LYS A 203 -1.10 11.14 11.97
N ASP A 204 -1.99 10.14 12.08
CA ASP A 204 -3.29 10.09 11.40
C ASP A 204 -3.17 10.35 9.89
N LEU A 205 -2.20 9.70 9.24
CA LEU A 205 -1.94 9.88 7.82
C LEU A 205 -3.00 9.14 6.99
N PRO A 206 -3.62 9.80 5.98
CA PRO A 206 -4.60 9.15 5.13
C PRO A 206 -3.95 8.10 4.22
N PHE A 207 -4.66 7.01 3.95
CA PHE A 207 -4.27 6.08 2.91
C PHE A 207 -4.73 6.61 1.56
N GLU A 208 -3.79 6.80 0.64
CA GLU A 208 -4.07 7.21 -0.73
C GLU A 208 -3.96 6.01 -1.67
N THR A 209 -5.01 5.78 -2.46
CA THR A 209 -5.06 4.69 -3.44
C THR A 209 -5.02 5.26 -4.86
N LEU A 210 -4.10 4.77 -5.69
CA LEU A 210 -4.03 5.05 -7.12
C LEU A 210 -4.20 3.77 -7.92
N HIS A 211 -4.96 3.85 -9.01
CA HIS A 211 -5.11 2.76 -9.97
C HIS A 211 -4.28 3.14 -11.19
N VAL A 212 -3.22 2.39 -11.45
CA VAL A 212 -2.23 2.75 -12.49
C VAL A 212 -1.99 1.60 -13.44
N GLU A 213 -1.57 1.90 -14.66
CA GLU A 213 -1.09 0.89 -15.58
C GLU A 213 0.19 0.22 -15.05
N ALA A 214 0.36 -1.06 -15.36
CA ALA A 214 1.56 -1.82 -15.00
C ALA A 214 2.87 -1.17 -15.47
N LYS A 215 2.86 -0.39 -16.56
CA LYS A 215 4.04 0.36 -17.03
C LYS A 215 4.49 1.41 -16.01
N VAL A 216 3.56 2.21 -15.51
CA VAL A 216 3.84 3.27 -14.53
C VAL A 216 4.26 2.65 -13.19
N ALA A 217 3.58 1.59 -12.75
CA ALA A 217 3.96 0.86 -11.54
C ALA A 217 5.39 0.30 -11.65
N ARG A 218 5.79 -0.23 -12.81
CA ARG A 218 7.16 -0.73 -13.04
C ARG A 218 8.22 0.36 -12.92
N GLU A 219 7.94 1.56 -13.43
CA GLU A 219 8.84 2.70 -13.29
C GLU A 219 9.03 3.08 -11.81
N MET A 220 7.95 3.15 -11.02
CA MET A 220 8.03 3.45 -9.58
C MET A 220 8.85 2.41 -8.80
N PHE A 221 8.76 1.13 -9.18
CA PHE A 221 9.35 0.01 -8.43
C PHE A 221 10.59 -0.61 -9.10
N GLN A 222 11.18 0.04 -10.11
CA GLN A 222 12.31 -0.48 -10.90
C GLN A 222 13.50 -0.97 -10.06
N HIS A 223 13.72 -0.38 -8.88
CA HIS A 223 14.82 -0.74 -7.97
C HIS A 223 14.55 -1.99 -7.10
N ASN A 224 13.32 -2.50 -7.06
CA ASN A 224 12.94 -3.66 -6.26
C ASN A 224 12.41 -4.79 -7.15
N ARG A 225 13.28 -5.76 -7.42
CA ARG A 225 12.98 -6.94 -8.25
C ARG A 225 11.76 -7.72 -7.76
N TYR A 226 11.57 -7.89 -6.46
CA TYR A 226 10.42 -8.62 -5.91
C TYR A 226 9.10 -7.89 -6.16
N LYS A 227 9.09 -6.55 -6.03
CA LYS A 227 7.91 -5.74 -6.35
C LYS A 227 7.62 -5.75 -7.85
N MET A 228 8.64 -5.74 -8.69
CA MET A 228 8.49 -5.86 -10.15
C MET A 228 7.79 -7.16 -10.54
N GLU A 229 8.27 -8.30 -10.03
CA GLU A 229 7.64 -9.60 -10.30
C GLU A 229 6.18 -9.66 -9.80
N MET A 230 5.92 -9.05 -8.63
CA MET A 230 4.56 -8.96 -8.08
C MET A 230 3.65 -8.10 -8.96
N ILE A 231 4.16 -6.98 -9.50
CA ILE A 231 3.41 -6.10 -10.42
C ILE A 231 3.07 -6.86 -11.70
N GLU A 232 4.02 -7.60 -12.27
CA GLU A 232 3.80 -8.40 -13.48
C GLU A 232 2.75 -9.49 -13.26
N ARG A 233 2.84 -10.21 -12.13
CA ARG A 233 1.84 -11.22 -11.76
C ARG A 233 0.45 -10.61 -11.61
N LYS A 234 0.33 -9.49 -10.88
CA LYS A 234 -0.97 -8.81 -10.71
C LYS A 234 -1.51 -8.26 -12.04
N ALA A 235 -0.65 -7.71 -12.88
CA ALA A 235 -1.02 -7.23 -14.20
C ALA A 235 -1.50 -8.35 -15.13
N SER A 236 -0.93 -9.55 -15.03
CA SER A 236 -1.39 -10.72 -15.80
C SER A 236 -2.73 -11.30 -15.34
N GLN A 237 -3.09 -11.10 -14.07
CA GLN A 237 -4.37 -11.56 -13.51
C GLN A 237 -5.51 -10.60 -13.82
N ASN A 238 -5.20 -9.32 -14.03
CA ASN A 238 -6.18 -8.31 -14.37
C ASN A 238 -6.26 -8.12 -15.88
N THR A 239 -7.43 -8.35 -16.48
CA THR A 239 -7.68 -8.18 -17.92
C THR A 239 -7.33 -6.78 -18.44
N GLU A 240 -7.44 -5.76 -17.58
CA GLU A 240 -7.15 -4.36 -17.93
C GLU A 240 -5.68 -3.98 -17.68
N GLY A 241 -4.88 -4.86 -17.08
CA GLY A 241 -3.48 -4.57 -16.74
C GLY A 241 -3.29 -3.46 -15.68
N ILE A 242 -4.37 -3.13 -14.94
CA ILE A 242 -4.38 -2.10 -13.91
C ILE A 242 -3.88 -2.71 -12.58
N VAL A 243 -2.99 -1.98 -11.92
CA VAL A 243 -2.43 -2.32 -10.61
C VAL A 243 -2.80 -1.24 -9.61
N THR A 244 -3.32 -1.67 -8.46
CA THR A 244 -3.63 -0.77 -7.34
C THR A 244 -2.38 -0.50 -6.51
N LEU A 245 -2.06 0.78 -6.34
CA LEU A 245 -0.99 1.28 -5.48
C LEU A 245 -1.59 1.98 -4.28
N HIS A 246 -1.06 1.67 -3.10
CA HIS A 246 -1.39 2.37 -1.87
C HIS A 246 -0.16 3.15 -1.41
N SER A 247 -0.37 4.40 -1.01
CA SER A 247 0.65 5.27 -0.43
C SER A 247 0.13 5.85 0.87
N PHE A 248 1.04 6.08 1.81
CA PHE A 248 0.83 6.98 2.93
C PHE A 248 1.71 8.20 2.65
N PRO A 249 1.14 9.40 2.48
CA PRO A 249 1.94 10.60 2.23
C PRO A 249 2.90 10.81 3.40
N ARG A 250 4.17 11.11 3.09
CA ARG A 250 5.05 11.65 4.13
C ARG A 250 4.50 13.03 4.50
N PRO A 251 4.40 13.37 5.79
CA PRO A 251 4.12 14.74 6.16
C PRO A 251 5.34 15.59 5.79
N GLU A 252 5.33 16.18 4.60
CA GLU A 252 6.15 17.35 4.30
C GLU A 252 5.43 18.64 4.71
N ARG A 253 4.11 18.60 4.94
CA ARG A 253 3.33 19.67 5.59
C ARG A 253 2.13 19.06 6.32
N GLU A 254 1.77 19.66 7.45
CA GLU A 254 0.59 19.32 8.24
C GLU A 254 -0.67 19.48 7.38
N ILE A 255 -1.39 18.39 7.17
CA ILE A 255 -2.78 18.42 6.72
C ILE A 255 -3.58 17.68 7.78
N PRO A 256 -4.61 18.30 8.39
CA PRO A 256 -5.44 17.63 9.36
C PRO A 256 -6.50 16.81 8.62
N VAL A 257 -6.39 15.48 8.62
CA VAL A 257 -7.54 14.64 8.29
C VAL A 257 -7.51 13.40 9.18
N GLN A 258 -8.57 13.27 9.96
CA GLN A 258 -8.80 12.16 10.88
C GLN A 258 -9.17 10.89 10.10
N ILE A 259 -8.69 9.73 10.56
CA ILE A 259 -9.34 8.40 10.61
C ILE A 259 -8.29 7.28 10.50
N VAL A 260 -7.53 7.08 11.57
CA VAL A 260 -6.96 5.76 11.92
C VAL A 260 -7.25 5.42 13.39
N ASN A 261 -7.60 6.42 14.21
CA ASN A 261 -7.77 6.26 15.65
C ASN A 261 -8.92 5.31 16.04
N THR A 262 -10.02 5.19 15.28
CA THR A 262 -11.14 4.35 15.73
C THR A 262 -10.85 2.85 15.71
N VAL A 263 -9.94 2.38 14.85
CA VAL A 263 -9.70 0.94 14.69
C VAL A 263 -8.65 0.43 15.68
N LEU A 264 -7.59 1.22 15.91
CA LEU A 264 -6.49 0.83 16.77
C LEU A 264 -6.78 1.04 18.26
N TRP A 265 -7.50 2.11 18.65
CA TRP A 265 -7.86 2.34 20.05
C TRP A 265 -8.72 1.22 20.64
N LYS A 266 -9.66 0.68 19.86
CA LYS A 266 -10.52 -0.41 20.32
C LYS A 266 -9.79 -1.74 20.50
N MET A 267 -8.67 -1.96 19.82
CA MET A 267 -7.87 -3.17 19.98
C MET A 267 -6.86 -3.07 21.12
N CYS A 268 -6.32 -1.89 21.43
CA CYS A 268 -5.55 -1.72 22.67
C CYS A 268 -6.43 -2.03 23.90
N ASP A 269 -7.69 -1.59 23.92
CA ASP A 269 -8.64 -1.92 25.00
C ASP A 269 -9.06 -3.41 25.04
N LEU A 270 -8.97 -4.13 23.92
CA LEU A 270 -9.26 -5.58 23.85
C LEU A 270 -8.02 -6.44 24.19
N GLY A 271 -6.82 -5.92 23.92
CA GLY A 271 -5.55 -6.56 24.28
C GLY A 271 -5.26 -6.50 25.78
N ASP A 272 -5.67 -5.44 26.47
CA ASP A 272 -5.48 -5.31 27.93
C ASP A 272 -6.42 -6.22 28.76
N LYS A 273 -7.50 -6.75 28.16
CA LYS A 273 -8.44 -7.66 28.87
C LYS A 273 -8.15 -9.15 28.68
N SER A 274 -7.13 -9.51 27.90
CA SER A 274 -6.79 -10.91 27.61
C SER A 274 -5.50 -11.40 28.29
N PHE A 275 -4.89 -10.58 29.16
CA PHE A 275 -3.64 -10.92 29.88
C PHE A 275 -3.70 -10.72 31.41
N SER A 276 -4.88 -10.80 32.03
CA SER A 276 -5.02 -10.95 33.48
C SER A 276 -5.96 -12.12 33.78
N GLY A 277 -5.39 -13.32 33.75
CA GLY A 277 -6.07 -14.59 33.95
C GLY A 277 -5.10 -15.68 34.34
N GLU A 278 -4.22 -15.37 35.29
CA GLU A 278 -3.68 -16.24 36.36
C GLU A 278 -3.03 -15.34 37.42
#